data_AF-A0A923KQK5-F1
#
_entry.id   AF-A0A923KQK5-F1
#
_cell.length_a   1.000
_cell.length_b   1.000
_cell.length_c   1.000
_cell.angle_alpha   90.00
_cell.angle_beta   90.00
_cell.angle_gamma   90.00
#
_symmetry.space_group_name_H-M   'P 1'
#
loop_
_entity.id
_entity.type
_entity.pdbx_description
1 polymer ?
#
loop_
_entity_poly.entity_id
_entity_poly.type
_entity_poly.pdbx_seq_one_letter_code
_entity_poly.pdbx_strand_id
1 'polypeptide(L)'
;MTKIEAMQRINGRLGAVTLYDNNTFWSACGRYGGDEGWWLKIPLASFKSDIHIILNRESSKVFLHLKIRAREILSPAMKFRCTEQMAEMFIPAANMRRLGDILPGGSKHGLSKNIVAEYRF
;
A
#
# COMPACT_ATOMS: atom_id res chain seq x y z
N MET A 1 -6.62 -8.13 -12.16
CA MET A 1 -5.47 -7.25 -12.50
C MET A 1 -4.21 -7.74 -11.79
N THR A 2 -3.06 -7.80 -12.47
CA THR A 2 -1.76 -8.17 -11.88
C THR A 2 -0.94 -6.94 -11.45
N LYS A 3 0.09 -7.15 -10.62
CA LYS A 3 1.05 -6.10 -10.22
C LYS A 3 1.70 -5.43 -11.44
N ILE A 4 2.14 -6.23 -12.43
CA ILE A 4 2.86 -5.75 -13.61
C ILE A 4 1.96 -4.85 -14.46
N GLU A 5 0.74 -5.30 -14.75
CA GLU A 5 -0.22 -4.52 -15.54
C GLU A 5 -0.58 -3.19 -14.85
N ALA A 6 -0.78 -3.20 -13.52
CA ALA A 6 -1.05 -1.98 -12.77
C ALA A 6 0.13 -1.00 -12.79
N MET A 7 1.37 -1.49 -12.61
CA MET A 7 2.57 -0.66 -12.72
C MET A 7 2.71 -0.04 -14.10
N GLN A 8 2.46 -0.79 -15.17
CA GLN A 8 2.50 -0.28 -16.54
C GLN A 8 1.47 0.83 -16.75
N ARG A 9 0.23 0.65 -16.28
CA ARG A 9 -0.82 1.67 -16.35
C ARG A 9 -0.44 2.95 -15.58
N ILE A 10 0.12 2.82 -14.38
CA ILE A 10 0.54 3.96 -13.57
C ILE A 10 1.72 4.68 -14.23
N ASN A 11 2.77 3.96 -14.62
CA ASN A 11 3.93 4.55 -15.32
C ASN A 11 3.52 5.24 -16.62
N GLY A 12 2.64 4.63 -17.40
CA GLY A 12 2.09 5.24 -18.62
C GLY A 12 1.32 6.52 -18.31
N ARG A 13 0.52 6.56 -17.24
CA ARG A 13 -0.21 7.76 -16.81
C ARG A 13 0.71 8.87 -16.30
N LEU A 14 1.81 8.51 -15.63
CA LEU A 14 2.82 9.47 -15.14
C LEU A 14 3.76 9.96 -16.26
N GLY A 15 3.76 9.32 -17.43
CA GLY A 15 4.69 9.63 -18.51
C GLY A 15 6.15 9.27 -18.19
N ALA A 16 6.39 8.48 -17.14
CA ALA A 16 7.72 8.12 -16.67
C ALA A 16 7.71 6.75 -15.99
N VAL A 17 8.81 6.00 -16.15
CA VAL A 17 9.02 4.72 -15.45
C VAL A 17 9.46 5.03 -14.02
N THR A 18 8.52 4.99 -13.08
CA THR A 18 8.76 5.35 -11.66
C THR A 18 8.47 4.18 -10.71
N LEU A 19 7.52 3.32 -11.09
CA LEU A 19 7.21 2.08 -10.38
C LEU A 19 8.06 0.94 -10.95
N TYR A 20 8.83 0.31 -10.06
CA TYR A 20 9.67 -0.85 -10.28
C TYR A 20 9.34 -1.93 -9.25
N ASP A 21 9.80 -3.16 -9.48
CA ASP A 21 9.47 -4.28 -8.59
C ASP A 21 9.97 -4.07 -7.15
N ASN A 22 11.16 -3.47 -6.99
CA ASN A 22 11.84 -3.25 -5.72
C ASN A 22 11.31 -2.07 -4.88
N ASN A 23 10.54 -1.15 -5.47
CA ASN A 23 9.95 0.00 -4.79
C ASN A 23 8.41 -0.02 -4.77
N THR A 24 7.81 -1.04 -5.38
CA THR A 24 6.35 -1.18 -5.49
C THR A 24 5.86 -2.39 -4.73
N PHE A 25 4.97 -2.16 -3.76
CA PHE A 25 4.29 -3.19 -3.00
C PHE A 25 2.87 -3.37 -3.53
N TRP A 26 2.44 -4.62 -3.66
CA TRP A 26 1.13 -4.96 -4.20
C TRP A 26 0.36 -5.78 -3.19
N SER A 27 -0.93 -5.49 -3.07
CA SER A 27 -1.86 -6.32 -2.31
C SER A 27 -3.18 -6.44 -3.04
N ALA A 28 -3.67 -7.67 -3.17
CA ALA A 28 -5.02 -7.95 -3.60
C ALA A 28 -5.93 -8.03 -2.38
N CYS A 29 -7.15 -7.50 -2.51
CA CYS A 29 -8.15 -7.54 -1.46
C CYS A 29 -8.46 -9.00 -1.08
N GLY A 30 -8.36 -9.32 0.20
CA GLY A 30 -8.59 -10.64 0.76
C GLY A 30 -9.32 -10.56 2.10
N ARG A 31 -9.62 -11.71 2.71
CA ARG A 31 -10.30 -11.77 4.02
C ARG A 31 -9.29 -11.88 5.16
N TYR A 32 -9.53 -11.15 6.24
CA TYR A 32 -8.81 -11.27 7.52
C TYR A 32 -9.75 -11.04 8.70
N GLY A 33 -9.85 -12.00 9.63
CA GLY A 33 -10.59 -11.81 10.89
C GLY A 33 -12.08 -11.45 10.75
N GLY A 34 -12.70 -11.72 9.59
CA GLY A 34 -14.08 -11.34 9.28
C GLY A 34 -14.22 -10.15 8.32
N ASP A 35 -13.17 -9.34 8.18
CA ASP A 35 -13.15 -8.16 7.31
C ASP A 35 -12.53 -8.45 5.93
N GLU A 36 -12.96 -7.69 4.92
CA GLU A 36 -12.31 -7.62 3.60
C GLU A 36 -11.28 -6.48 3.61
N GLY A 37 -10.07 -6.69 3.11
CA GLY A 37 -9.02 -5.67 3.10
C GLY A 37 -7.71 -6.11 2.46
N TRP A 38 -6.70 -5.27 2.57
CA TRP A 38 -5.37 -5.50 2.01
C TRP A 38 -4.36 -5.79 3.11
N TRP A 39 -3.66 -6.91 2.95
CA TRP A 39 -2.49 -7.22 3.76
C TRP A 39 -1.24 -6.66 3.10
N LEU A 40 -0.44 -5.89 3.84
CA LEU A 40 0.83 -5.34 3.37
C LEU A 40 1.97 -5.80 4.28
N LYS A 41 3.09 -6.17 3.66
CA LYS A 41 4.38 -6.38 4.33
C LYS A 41 5.43 -5.56 3.59
N ILE A 42 6.04 -4.60 4.28
CA ILE A 42 7.01 -3.68 3.70
C ILE A 42 8.30 -3.75 4.52
N PRO A 43 9.46 -4.09 3.93
CA PRO A 43 10.74 -4.06 4.64
C PRO A 43 11.00 -2.68 5.27
N LEU A 44 11.49 -2.66 6.50
CA LEU A 44 11.81 -1.39 7.19
C LEU A 44 12.84 -0.56 6.42
N ALA A 45 13.74 -1.21 5.69
CA ALA A 45 14.73 -0.55 4.85
C ALA A 45 14.11 0.25 3.68
N SER A 46 12.94 -0.14 3.18
CA SER A 46 12.26 0.52 2.05
C SER A 46 11.80 1.94 2.38
N PHE A 47 11.58 2.28 3.65
CA PHE A 47 11.18 3.63 4.08
C PHE A 47 12.28 4.69 3.92
N LYS A 48 13.51 4.28 3.54
CA LYS A 48 14.61 5.19 3.17
C LYS A 48 14.46 5.76 1.75
N SER A 49 13.60 5.18 0.93
CA SER A 49 13.33 5.58 -0.46
C SER A 49 11.84 5.84 -0.68
N ASP A 50 11.48 6.38 -1.85
CA ASP A 50 10.08 6.47 -2.26
C ASP A 50 9.47 5.07 -2.37
N ILE A 51 8.32 4.88 -1.74
CA ILE A 51 7.56 3.64 -1.76
C ILE A 51 6.28 3.87 -2.55
N HIS A 52 6.00 2.96 -3.46
CA HIS A 52 4.73 2.86 -4.16
C HIS A 52 3.94 1.68 -3.61
N ILE A 53 2.66 1.86 -3.35
CA ILE A 53 1.76 0.80 -2.91
C ILE A 53 0.58 0.75 -3.87
N ILE A 54 0.24 -0.45 -4.30
CA ILE A 54 -0.93 -0.70 -5.14
C ILE A 54 -1.90 -1.62 -4.39
N LEU A 55 -3.09 -1.11 -4.13
CA LEU A 55 -4.16 -1.82 -3.44
C LEU A 55 -5.23 -2.20 -4.47
N ASN A 56 -5.32 -3.47 -4.82
CA ASN A 56 -6.23 -3.96 -5.85
C ASN A 56 -7.53 -4.49 -5.26
N ARG A 57 -8.65 -4.07 -5.82
CA ARG A 57 -9.99 -4.56 -5.47
C ARG A 57 -10.69 -5.08 -6.72
N GLU A 58 -10.48 -6.36 -6.99
CA GLU A 58 -11.00 -7.01 -8.19
C GLU A 58 -12.54 -6.96 -8.26
N SER A 59 -13.22 -7.12 -7.12
CA SER A 59 -14.70 -7.10 -7.02
C SER A 59 -15.33 -5.80 -7.52
N SER A 60 -14.63 -4.68 -7.37
CA SER A 60 -15.07 -3.36 -7.84
C SER A 60 -14.35 -2.91 -9.11
N LYS A 61 -13.46 -3.76 -9.66
CA LYS A 61 -12.56 -3.47 -10.78
C LYS A 61 -11.81 -2.13 -10.65
N VAL A 62 -11.29 -1.88 -9.45
CA VAL A 62 -10.48 -0.68 -9.17
C VAL A 62 -9.19 -1.06 -8.47
N PHE A 63 -8.15 -0.25 -8.68
CA PHE A 63 -6.97 -0.26 -7.82
C PHE A 63 -6.58 1.15 -7.40
N LEU A 64 -6.05 1.27 -6.19
CA LEU A 64 -5.51 2.51 -5.64
C LEU A 64 -3.99 2.52 -5.78
N HIS A 65 -3.44 3.64 -6.22
CA HIS A 65 -2.01 3.93 -6.15
C HIS A 65 -1.76 4.88 -4.99
N LEU A 66 -0.89 4.47 -4.07
CA LEU A 66 -0.39 5.29 -2.99
C LEU A 66 1.12 5.52 -3.14
N LYS A 67 1.60 6.66 -2.64
CA LYS A 67 3.02 7.01 -2.57
C LYS A 67 3.38 7.49 -1.17
N ILE A 68 4.34 6.83 -0.54
CA ILE A 68 5.00 7.31 0.68
C ILE A 68 6.35 7.85 0.26
N ARG A 69 6.63 9.12 0.56
CA ARG A 69 7.93 9.71 0.19
C ARG A 69 9.04 9.16 1.06
N ALA A 70 10.25 9.11 0.52
CA ALA A 70 11.44 8.79 1.28
C ALA A 70 11.49 9.59 2.59
N ARG A 71 11.72 8.91 3.72
CA ARG A 71 11.85 9.53 5.05
C ARG A 71 10.60 10.27 5.54
N GLU A 72 9.45 10.13 4.88
CA GLU A 72 8.17 10.64 5.40
C GLU A 72 7.80 9.96 6.73
N ILE A 73 8.20 8.69 6.88
CA ILE A 73 8.09 7.91 8.10
C ILE A 73 9.51 7.62 8.61
N LEU A 74 9.97 8.45 9.55
CA LEU A 74 11.35 8.39 10.06
C LEU A 74 11.63 7.15 10.93
N SER A 75 10.62 6.65 11.63
CA SER A 75 10.75 5.51 12.55
C SER A 75 9.66 4.48 12.28
N PRO A 76 9.73 3.73 11.16
CA PRO A 76 8.68 2.79 10.78
C PRO A 76 8.45 1.71 11.85
N ALA A 77 9.50 1.25 12.53
CA ALA A 77 9.39 0.28 13.64
C ALA A 77 8.60 0.80 14.86
N MET A 78 8.49 2.12 15.03
CA MET A 78 7.67 2.74 16.08
C MET A 78 6.25 3.05 15.60
N LYS A 79 6.00 2.97 14.29
CA LYS A 79 4.72 3.32 13.67
C LYS A 79 3.87 2.12 13.33
N PHE A 80 4.49 1.02 12.91
CA PHE A 80 3.80 -0.18 12.47
C PHE A 80 4.05 -1.33 13.42
N ARG A 81 3.16 -2.31 13.41
CA ARG A 81 3.49 -3.63 13.93
C ARG A 81 4.64 -4.18 13.08
N CYS A 82 5.66 -4.73 13.72
CA CYS A 82 6.81 -5.28 13.02
C CYS A 82 7.07 -6.74 13.38
N THR A 83 7.31 -7.54 12.35
CA THR A 83 7.70 -8.95 12.44
C THR A 83 8.88 -9.13 11.48
N GLU A 84 10.01 -9.71 11.92
CA GLU A 84 11.16 -10.02 11.04
C GLU A 84 11.65 -8.85 10.17
N GLN A 85 11.80 -7.64 10.74
CA GLN A 85 12.21 -6.42 10.00
C GLN A 85 11.25 -6.01 8.86
N MET A 86 10.01 -6.47 8.91
CA MET A 86 8.91 -6.06 8.04
C MET A 86 7.89 -5.25 8.84
N ALA A 87 7.49 -4.10 8.32
CA ALA A 87 6.28 -3.41 8.75
C ALA A 87 5.08 -4.15 8.16
N GLU A 88 4.19 -4.64 9.04
CA GLU A 88 2.97 -5.31 8.66
C GLU A 88 1.78 -4.37 8.89
N MET A 89 0.86 -4.35 7.93
CA MET A 89 -0.38 -3.58 8.02
C MET A 89 -1.53 -4.40 7.46
N PHE A 90 -2.71 -4.18 8.01
CA PHE A 90 -3.96 -4.59 7.40
C PHE A 90 -4.87 -3.38 7.25
N ILE A 91 -5.27 -3.11 6.02
CA ILE A 91 -6.09 -1.94 5.66
C ILE A 91 -7.47 -2.46 5.25
N PRO A 92 -8.53 -2.19 6.02
CA PRO A 92 -9.88 -2.60 5.66
C PRO A 92 -10.36 -1.93 4.37
N ALA A 93 -11.00 -2.70 3.49
CA ALA A 93 -11.58 -2.23 2.23
C ALA A 93 -13.00 -1.64 2.39
N ALA A 94 -13.54 -1.62 3.61
CA ALA A 94 -14.86 -1.07 3.93
C ALA A 94 -15.00 0.41 3.53
N ASN A 95 -13.91 1.19 3.55
CA ASN A 95 -13.91 2.58 3.12
C ASN A 95 -12.62 2.96 2.37
N MET A 96 -12.72 3.07 1.04
CA MET A 96 -11.61 3.44 0.13
C MET A 96 -11.01 4.83 0.42
N ARG A 97 -11.72 5.70 1.14
CA ARG A 97 -11.23 7.04 1.52
C ARG A 97 -10.53 7.05 2.89
N ARG A 98 -10.69 6.00 3.70
CA ARG A 98 -10.10 5.88 5.04
C ARG A 98 -9.22 4.63 5.12
N LEU A 99 -7.97 4.79 4.70
CA LEU A 99 -6.98 3.72 4.64
C LEU A 99 -6.16 3.68 5.94
N GLY A 100 -6.78 3.24 7.03
CA GLY A 100 -6.12 3.09 8.33
C GLY A 100 -5.65 1.66 8.56
N ASP A 101 -4.41 1.48 9.00
CA ASP A 101 -3.95 0.21 9.55
C ASP A 101 -4.73 -0.11 10.83
N ILE A 102 -5.24 -1.34 10.94
CA ILE A 102 -6.00 -1.79 12.11
C ILE A 102 -5.27 -2.86 12.93
N LEU A 103 -4.06 -3.27 12.53
CA LEU A 103 -3.34 -4.31 13.27
C LEU A 103 -2.99 -3.84 14.70
N PRO A 104 -3.18 -4.71 15.71
CA PRO A 104 -2.75 -4.42 17.06
C PRO A 104 -1.20 -4.41 17.14
N GLY A 105 -0.64 -3.57 18.01
CA GLY A 105 0.81 -3.45 18.21
C GLY A 105 1.50 -2.38 17.36
N GLY A 106 0.77 -1.69 16.48
CA GLY A 106 1.24 -0.49 15.78
C GLY A 106 0.52 0.79 16.25
N SER A 107 0.85 1.92 15.62
CA SER A 107 0.21 3.21 15.86
C SER A 107 -1.12 3.40 15.12
N LYS A 108 -1.59 2.37 14.40
CA LYS A 108 -2.77 2.42 13.50
C LYS A 108 -2.62 3.52 12.43
N HIS A 109 -1.47 3.52 11.78
CA HIS A 109 -1.07 4.59 10.86
C HIS A 109 -2.08 4.75 9.71
N GLY A 110 -2.43 6.01 9.40
CA GLY A 110 -3.33 6.35 8.30
C GLY A 110 -2.58 6.68 7.02
N LEU A 111 -2.97 6.01 5.94
CA LEU A 111 -2.39 6.13 4.59
C LEU A 111 -3.25 6.94 3.61
N SER A 112 -4.41 7.47 4.03
CA SER A 112 -5.29 8.24 3.12
C SER A 112 -4.60 9.44 2.50
N LYS A 113 -3.68 10.10 3.22
CA LYS A 113 -2.90 11.24 2.69
C LYS A 113 -1.90 10.83 1.60
N ASN A 114 -1.59 9.54 1.48
CA ASN A 114 -0.64 8.99 0.53
C ASN A 114 -1.30 8.55 -0.77
N ILE A 115 -2.64 8.63 -0.88
CA ILE A 115 -3.35 8.31 -2.11
C ILE A 115 -2.92 9.29 -3.21
N VAL A 116 -2.43 8.75 -4.32
CA VAL A 116 -2.08 9.51 -5.52
C VAL A 116 -3.25 9.49 -6.50
N ALA A 117 -3.82 8.31 -6.77
CA ALA A 117 -4.90 8.15 -7.72
C ALA A 117 -5.66 6.82 -7.53
N GLU A 118 -6.90 6.79 -8.03
CA GLU A 118 -7.70 5.59 -8.24
C GLU A 118 -7.78 5.30 -9.75
N TYR A 119 -7.68 4.02 -10.11
CA TYR A 119 -7.74 3.56 -11.49
C TYR A 119 -8.83 2.51 -11.64
N ARG A 120 -9.65 2.63 -12.67
CA ARG A 120 -10.69 1.65 -13.03
C ARG A 120 -10.20 0.72 -14.13
N PHE A 121 -10.67 -0.52 -14.15
CA PHE A 121 -10.29 -1.51 -15.16
C PHE A 121 -11.40 -2.52 -15.49
#